data_AF-A0A0A2FA57-F1
#
_entry.id   AF-A0A0A2FA57-F1
#
_cell.length_a   1.000
_cell.length_b   1.000
_cell.length_c   1.000
_cell.angle_alpha   90.00
_cell.angle_beta   90.00
_cell.angle_gamma   90.00
#
_symmetry.space_group_name_H-M   'P 1'
#
loop_
_entity.id
_entity.type
_entity.pdbx_description
1 polymer ?
#
loop_
_entity_poly.entity_id
_entity_poly.type
_entity_poly.pdbx_seq_one_letter_code
_entity_poly.pdbx_strand_id
1 'polypeptide(L)'
;MWTKRLLFLLMTAASFSFASAQFLSWKRIKGNKKVQIEERHIDRFDRLIVKGSMEVKVQQGPSAQPLTVEAESNILPLVVTAVEDGVLIIKMKSTASISINKGVRIRVTTPHLTEAELHGSGDIIFSGLFRQPSLRIRLFGSGDITFANATIANDLDISLRGSGDVRGKIFAGRNAVLSLTGSGDIDVSLGLPQSVRANLSGSGDIKIKGETAYAALQCNGSGDLECRHLLARQADVRIHGSGDGKLAVAEKLDINLSGSAGFVCYGRPAIGVYRVSRSSSFSTVP
;
A
#
# COMPACT_ATOMS: atom_id res chain seq x y z
N MET A 1 14.02 -75.12 41.16
CA MET A 1 15.50 -75.01 41.08
C MET A 1 15.85 -74.79 39.62
N TRP A 2 16.36 -73.62 39.25
CA TRP A 2 17.72 -73.47 38.65
C TRP A 2 17.92 -74.43 37.46
N THR A 3 18.04 -74.01 36.20
CA THR A 3 18.96 -73.00 35.63
C THR A 3 18.61 -72.78 34.15
N LYS A 4 18.51 -71.52 33.68
CA LYS A 4 19.04 -71.08 32.36
C LYS A 4 19.30 -69.56 32.42
N ARG A 5 20.47 -69.19 32.94
CA ARG A 5 21.21 -67.96 32.59
C ARG A 5 22.48 -68.50 31.93
N LEU A 6 22.90 -68.04 30.76
CA LEU A 6 23.86 -66.93 30.53
C LEU A 6 24.33 -67.24 29.08
N LEU A 7 24.58 -66.34 28.11
CA LEU A 7 25.52 -65.24 28.15
C LEU A 7 25.77 -64.73 26.70
N PHE A 8 25.96 -63.39 26.54
CA PHE A 8 26.72 -62.66 25.48
C PHE A 8 26.28 -62.80 24.00
N LEU A 9 26.33 -61.81 23.09
CA LEU A 9 27.22 -60.66 22.90
C LEU A 9 26.68 -59.79 21.71
N LEU A 10 26.92 -58.47 21.74
CA LEU A 10 26.97 -57.51 20.61
C LEU A 10 26.25 -57.79 19.27
N MET A 11 25.25 -56.95 18.97
CA MET A 11 25.24 -56.25 17.67
C MET A 11 24.81 -54.78 17.85
N THR A 12 25.78 -53.92 17.62
CA THR A 12 25.73 -52.45 17.61
C THR A 12 25.11 -51.90 16.32
N ALA A 13 24.68 -50.64 16.42
CA ALA A 13 24.58 -49.64 15.35
C ALA A 13 23.24 -49.56 14.58
N ALA A 14 22.38 -48.62 15.01
CA ALA A 14 22.04 -47.41 14.23
C ALA A 14 20.82 -46.70 14.84
N SER A 15 20.96 -46.17 16.05
CA SER A 15 20.08 -45.10 16.53
C SER A 15 20.87 -43.80 16.53
N PHE A 16 21.33 -43.42 15.34
CA PHE A 16 21.93 -42.11 15.09
C PHE A 16 20.84 -41.05 15.28
N SER A 17 20.90 -40.34 16.41
CA SER A 17 20.68 -38.90 16.54
C SER A 17 19.54 -38.29 15.70
N PHE A 18 18.30 -38.44 16.18
CA PHE A 18 17.22 -37.48 15.90
C PHE A 18 16.61 -36.99 17.23
N ALA A 19 17.45 -36.53 18.16
CA ALA A 19 16.97 -35.96 19.42
C ALA A 19 17.86 -34.79 19.86
N SER A 20 18.11 -33.85 18.95
CA SER A 20 18.65 -32.55 19.31
C SER A 20 18.35 -31.50 18.23
N ALA A 21 17.11 -31.46 17.74
CA ALA A 21 16.52 -30.15 17.50
C ALA A 21 16.26 -29.56 18.89
N GLN A 22 17.33 -29.03 19.49
CA GLN A 22 17.22 -28.24 20.70
C GLN A 22 16.16 -27.18 20.44
N PHE A 23 15.09 -27.25 21.22
CA PHE A 23 14.03 -26.26 21.30
C PHE A 23 14.66 -24.87 21.36
N LEU A 24 14.74 -24.21 20.21
CA LEU A 24 14.91 -22.77 20.16
C LEU A 24 13.57 -22.22 20.65
N SER A 25 13.43 -22.13 21.98
CA SER A 25 12.28 -21.50 22.63
C SER A 25 12.34 -20.02 22.28
N TRP A 26 11.79 -19.66 21.13
CA TRP A 26 11.51 -18.27 20.81
C TRP A 26 10.54 -17.79 21.87
N LYS A 27 11.03 -16.97 22.82
CA LYS A 27 10.23 -16.40 23.90
C LYS A 27 9.12 -15.55 23.27
N ARG A 28 7.93 -16.12 23.12
CA ARG A 28 6.78 -15.45 22.51
C ARG A 28 6.16 -14.50 23.53
N ILE A 29 6.17 -13.21 23.24
CA ILE A 29 5.51 -12.21 24.07
C ILE A 29 4.03 -12.15 23.67
N LYS A 30 3.15 -12.59 24.56
CA LYS A 30 1.70 -12.53 24.35
C LYS A 30 1.11 -11.30 25.03
N GLY A 31 0.27 -10.56 24.33
CA GLY A 31 -0.45 -9.42 24.90
C GLY A 31 -1.27 -9.82 26.13
N ASN A 32 -1.35 -8.92 27.11
CA ASN A 32 -1.96 -9.16 28.42
C ASN A 32 -3.45 -8.74 28.52
N LYS A 33 -4.06 -8.32 27.41
CA LYS A 33 -5.43 -7.81 27.25
C LYS A 33 -5.75 -6.51 28.01
N LYS A 34 -4.78 -5.89 28.70
CA LYS A 34 -4.95 -4.63 29.44
C LYS A 34 -4.52 -3.46 28.57
N VAL A 35 -5.47 -2.83 27.89
CA VAL A 35 -5.20 -1.69 27.00
C VAL A 35 -4.90 -0.43 27.82
N GLN A 36 -3.86 0.30 27.41
CA GLN A 36 -3.46 1.59 27.96
C GLN A 36 -3.12 2.55 26.84
N ILE A 37 -3.20 3.86 27.14
CA ILE A 37 -2.79 4.94 26.26
C ILE A 37 -1.56 5.61 26.88
N GLU A 38 -0.53 5.77 26.08
CA GLU A 38 0.72 6.44 26.45
C GLU A 38 0.95 7.62 25.52
N GLU A 39 1.13 8.82 26.09
CA GLU A 39 1.54 10.00 25.32
C GLU A 39 3.05 10.10 25.27
N ARG A 40 3.60 10.37 24.08
CA ARG A 40 5.03 10.47 23.82
C ARG A 40 5.35 11.78 23.13
N HIS A 41 6.29 12.50 23.71
CA HIS A 41 6.87 13.68 23.06
C HIS A 41 7.79 13.22 21.94
N ILE A 42 7.65 13.83 20.77
CA ILE A 42 8.47 13.57 19.60
C ILE A 42 8.88 14.90 18.97
N ASP A 43 10.03 14.90 18.30
CA ASP A 43 10.47 16.06 17.55
C ASP A 43 9.61 16.28 16.29
N ARG A 44 9.81 17.44 15.66
CA ARG A 44 9.16 17.75 14.38
C ARG A 44 9.65 16.79 13.30
N PHE A 45 8.73 16.34 12.47
CA PHE A 45 9.01 15.51 11.31
C PHE A 45 8.18 15.98 10.12
N ASP A 46 8.65 15.66 8.91
CA ASP A 46 7.94 15.85 7.65
C ASP A 46 7.81 14.56 6.85
N ARG A 47 8.44 13.46 7.31
CA ARG A 47 8.32 12.12 6.73
C ARG A 47 7.91 11.11 7.79
N LEU A 48 7.08 10.14 7.41
CA LEU A 48 6.58 9.07 8.27
C LEU A 48 6.96 7.71 7.68
N ILE A 49 7.58 6.84 8.47
CA ILE A 49 7.83 5.44 8.10
C ILE A 49 7.24 4.53 9.17
N VAL A 50 6.26 3.72 8.78
CA VAL A 50 5.62 2.73 9.63
C VAL A 50 6.08 1.34 9.21
N LYS A 51 6.64 0.55 10.14
CA LYS A 51 7.11 -0.81 9.91
C LYS A 51 6.39 -1.80 10.83
N GLY A 52 5.53 -2.64 10.27
CA GLY A 52 4.82 -3.70 10.99
C GLY A 52 3.33 -3.74 10.66
N SER A 53 2.54 -4.11 11.67
CA SER A 53 1.09 -4.36 11.55
C SER A 53 0.25 -3.39 12.40
N MET A 54 0.72 -2.15 12.56
CA MET A 54 0.11 -1.14 13.42
C MET A 54 -0.85 -0.25 12.61
N GLU A 55 -1.90 0.26 13.26
CA GLU A 55 -2.77 1.29 12.68
C GLU A 55 -2.23 2.66 13.08
N VAL A 56 -1.94 3.52 12.12
CA VAL A 56 -1.44 4.89 12.35
C VAL A 56 -2.40 5.90 11.75
N LYS A 57 -3.05 6.67 12.61
CA LYS A 57 -3.90 7.81 12.23
C LYS A 57 -3.08 9.08 12.16
N VAL A 58 -3.07 9.69 10.98
CA VAL A 58 -2.39 10.96 10.70
C VAL A 58 -3.43 12.07 10.63
N GLN A 59 -3.23 13.12 11.40
CA GLN A 59 -4.05 14.32 11.39
C GLN A 59 -3.19 15.56 11.10
N GLN A 60 -3.71 16.49 10.29
CA GLN A 60 -3.06 17.78 10.12
C GLN A 60 -3.46 18.74 11.25
N GLY A 61 -2.48 19.41 11.85
CA GLY A 61 -2.70 20.40 12.91
C GLY A 61 -1.67 21.53 12.85
N PRO A 62 -1.91 22.66 13.53
CA PRO A 62 -1.04 23.84 13.44
C PRO A 62 0.37 23.62 13.98
N SER A 63 0.53 22.65 14.89
CA SER A 63 1.81 22.26 15.48
C SER A 63 1.87 20.75 15.64
N ALA A 64 3.08 20.21 15.76
CA ALA A 64 3.27 18.84 16.22
C ALA A 64 2.71 18.73 17.66
N GLN A 65 1.88 17.73 17.90
CA GLN A 65 1.37 17.39 19.23
C GLN A 65 2.02 16.10 19.72
N PRO A 66 1.97 15.81 21.03
CA PRO A 66 2.40 14.52 21.55
C PRO A 66 1.71 13.38 20.79
N LEU A 67 2.51 12.39 20.39
CA LEU A 67 2.04 11.19 19.74
C LEU A 67 1.37 10.30 20.79
N THR A 68 0.18 9.75 20.49
CA THR A 68 -0.50 8.82 21.40
C THR A 68 -0.33 7.39 20.91
N VAL A 69 0.13 6.47 21.76
CA VAL A 69 0.17 5.03 21.50
C VAL A 69 -0.87 4.33 22.38
N GLU A 70 -1.81 3.63 21.76
CA GLU A 70 -2.82 2.82 22.43
C GLU A 70 -2.53 1.34 22.14
N ALA A 71 -2.17 0.57 23.18
CA ALA A 71 -1.86 -0.85 23.06
C ALA A 71 -2.02 -1.58 24.41
N GLU A 72 -1.87 -2.91 24.41
CA GLU A 72 -1.75 -3.70 25.64
C GLU A 72 -0.52 -3.26 26.45
N SER A 73 -0.61 -3.17 27.78
CA SER A 73 0.41 -2.51 28.60
C SER A 73 1.79 -3.20 28.57
N ASN A 74 1.84 -4.50 28.29
CA ASN A 74 3.10 -5.21 28.08
C ASN A 74 3.65 -5.10 26.65
N ILE A 75 2.87 -4.53 25.72
CA ILE A 75 3.23 -4.28 24.33
C ILE A 75 3.69 -2.84 24.13
N LEU A 76 3.14 -1.87 24.88
CA LEU A 76 3.54 -0.44 24.82
C LEU A 76 5.07 -0.23 24.82
N PRO A 77 5.88 -0.86 25.70
CA PRO A 77 7.32 -0.65 25.73
C PRO A 77 8.07 -1.25 24.53
N LEU A 78 7.39 -2.07 23.73
CA LEU A 78 7.91 -2.71 22.53
C LEU A 78 7.64 -1.90 21.25
N VAL A 79 6.72 -0.92 21.32
CA VAL A 79 6.50 0.03 20.23
C VAL A 79 7.60 1.09 20.30
N VAL A 80 8.37 1.22 19.22
CA VAL A 80 9.41 2.25 19.05
C VAL A 80 8.83 3.38 18.21
N THR A 81 8.99 4.60 18.71
CA THR A 81 8.61 5.85 18.06
C THR A 81 9.80 6.80 18.19
N ALA A 82 10.53 7.01 17.11
CA ALA A 82 11.75 7.83 17.11
C ALA A 82 11.76 8.76 15.89
N VAL A 83 12.25 9.99 16.07
CA VAL A 83 12.47 10.92 14.97
C VAL A 83 13.97 10.96 14.69
N GLU A 84 14.36 10.60 13.47
CA GLU A 84 15.74 10.59 12.99
C GLU A 84 15.79 11.42 11.70
N ASP A 85 16.57 12.50 11.66
CA ASP A 85 16.71 13.39 10.49
C ASP A 85 15.37 13.90 9.92
N GLY A 86 14.42 14.27 10.79
CA GLY A 86 13.10 14.74 10.39
C GLY A 86 12.14 13.63 9.93
N VAL A 87 12.53 12.36 10.08
CA VAL A 87 11.70 11.18 9.75
C VAL A 87 11.19 10.53 11.03
N LEU A 88 9.88 10.50 11.23
CA LEU A 88 9.26 9.71 12.29
C LEU A 88 9.22 8.24 11.87
N ILE A 89 9.96 7.40 12.59
CA ILE A 89 10.01 5.95 12.42
C ILE A 89 9.20 5.28 13.52
N ILE A 90 8.17 4.53 13.12
CA ILE A 90 7.31 3.73 13.99
C ILE A 90 7.56 2.25 13.67
N LYS A 91 8.02 1.48 14.65
CA LYS A 91 8.31 0.03 14.48
C LYS A 91 8.14 -0.75 15.77
N MET A 92 8.06 -2.06 15.67
CA MET A 92 8.20 -2.94 16.85
C MET A 92 9.68 -3.21 17.14
N LYS A 93 10.06 -3.33 18.43
CA LYS A 93 11.39 -3.81 18.84
C LYS A 93 11.63 -5.23 18.31
N SER A 94 12.82 -5.48 17.76
CA SER A 94 13.23 -6.77 17.19
C SER A 94 13.73 -7.75 18.25
N THR A 95 12.96 -7.94 19.33
CA THR A 95 13.43 -8.68 20.52
C THR A 95 12.84 -10.08 20.65
N ALA A 96 11.70 -10.36 20.01
CA ALA A 96 10.96 -11.61 20.18
C ALA A 96 9.85 -11.79 19.13
N SER A 97 9.30 -13.00 19.02
CA SER A 97 7.99 -13.21 18.39
C SER A 97 6.91 -12.60 19.27
N ILE A 98 6.11 -11.67 18.74
CA ILE A 98 5.09 -10.93 19.49
C ILE A 98 3.71 -11.35 18.97
N SER A 99 2.79 -11.63 19.89
CA SER A 99 1.39 -11.93 19.59
C SER A 99 0.52 -10.90 20.26
N ILE A 100 -0.01 -9.98 19.48
CA ILE A 100 -0.83 -8.86 19.94
C ILE A 100 -2.30 -9.27 19.84
N ASN A 101 -3.10 -9.09 20.90
CA ASN A 101 -4.52 -9.48 20.89
C ASN A 101 -5.46 -8.32 20.56
N LYS A 102 -5.05 -7.08 20.87
CA LYS A 102 -5.92 -5.88 20.75
C LYS A 102 -5.46 -4.87 19.70
N GLY A 103 -4.39 -5.19 18.96
CA GLY A 103 -3.75 -4.27 18.02
C GLY A 103 -2.92 -3.19 18.71
N VAL A 104 -2.32 -2.33 17.90
CA VAL A 104 -1.57 -1.14 18.31
C VAL A 104 -2.08 0.00 17.45
N ARG A 105 -2.66 1.03 18.09
CA ARG A 105 -3.18 2.21 17.41
C ARG A 105 -2.33 3.40 17.80
N ILE A 106 -1.91 4.17 16.81
CA ILE A 106 -1.07 5.34 17.00
C ILE A 106 -1.76 6.53 16.37
N ARG A 107 -1.78 7.67 17.07
CA ARG A 107 -2.27 8.94 16.51
C ARG A 107 -1.11 9.92 16.46
N VAL A 108 -0.92 10.54 15.30
CA VAL A 108 0.13 11.53 15.07
C VAL A 108 -0.49 12.79 14.47
N THR A 109 -0.05 13.95 14.96
CA THR A 109 -0.47 15.26 14.44
C THR A 109 0.76 16.00 13.92
N THR A 110 0.71 16.50 12.69
CA THR A 110 1.80 17.30 12.10
C THR A 110 1.24 18.40 11.19
N PRO A 111 1.86 19.59 11.12
CA PRO A 111 1.49 20.60 10.14
C PRO A 111 1.87 20.23 8.71
N HIS A 112 2.97 19.49 8.54
CA HIS A 112 3.56 19.17 7.24
C HIS A 112 3.94 17.70 7.17
N LEU A 113 3.56 17.04 6.07
CA LEU A 113 4.03 15.71 5.73
C LEU A 113 4.24 15.63 4.22
N THR A 114 5.47 15.42 3.79
CA THR A 114 5.84 15.30 2.38
C THR A 114 5.85 13.85 1.93
N GLU A 115 6.06 12.90 2.85
CA GLU A 115 6.08 11.47 2.55
C GLU A 115 5.51 10.61 3.68
N ALA A 116 4.75 9.57 3.32
CA ALA A 116 4.39 8.48 4.22
C ALA A 116 4.68 7.13 3.58
N GLU A 117 5.40 6.29 4.31
CA GLU A 117 5.74 4.93 3.92
C GLU A 117 5.16 3.92 4.90
N LEU A 118 4.53 2.88 4.36
CA LEU A 118 4.07 1.72 5.10
C LEU A 118 4.81 0.47 4.63
N HIS A 119 5.47 -0.21 5.55
CA HIS A 119 6.12 -1.50 5.32
C HIS A 119 5.47 -2.56 6.21
N GLY A 120 4.78 -3.52 5.61
CA GLY A 120 4.12 -4.62 6.34
C GLY A 120 2.63 -4.73 6.06
N SER A 121 1.84 -4.95 7.11
CA SER A 121 0.41 -5.28 7.03
C SER A 121 -0.45 -4.39 7.95
N GLY A 122 0.09 -3.24 8.34
CA GLY A 122 -0.61 -2.25 9.15
C GLY A 122 -1.32 -1.23 8.26
N ASP A 123 -1.94 -0.21 8.85
CA ASP A 123 -2.71 0.77 8.09
C ASP A 123 -2.25 2.20 8.39
N ILE A 124 -2.28 3.08 7.38
CA ILE A 124 -2.12 4.52 7.56
C ILE A 124 -3.42 5.22 7.17
N ILE A 125 -4.01 5.96 8.10
CA ILE A 125 -5.30 6.62 7.92
C ILE A 125 -5.13 8.13 8.04
N PHE A 126 -5.21 8.83 6.91
CA PHE A 126 -5.24 10.30 6.87
C PHE A 126 -6.65 10.79 7.18
N SER A 127 -6.81 11.33 8.39
CA SER A 127 -8.09 11.77 8.93
C SER A 127 -8.33 13.26 8.70
N GLY A 128 -9.59 13.64 8.50
CA GLY A 128 -9.97 15.04 8.28
C GLY A 128 -9.52 15.58 6.92
N LEU A 129 -9.33 16.89 6.86
CA LEU A 129 -8.83 17.57 5.67
C LEU A 129 -7.31 17.67 5.73
N PHE A 130 -6.63 17.07 4.76
CA PHE A 130 -5.18 17.07 4.67
C PHE A 130 -4.70 17.91 3.49
N ARG A 131 -3.87 18.94 3.71
CA ARG A 131 -3.41 19.87 2.67
C ARG A 131 -1.89 19.90 2.58
N GLN A 132 -1.33 19.64 1.41
CA GLN A 132 0.11 19.74 1.16
C GLN A 132 0.42 20.31 -0.22
N PRO A 133 1.59 20.94 -0.41
CA PRO A 133 2.07 21.29 -1.74
C PRO A 133 2.28 20.04 -2.61
N SER A 134 2.98 19.04 -2.09
CA SER A 134 3.22 17.75 -2.75
C SER A 134 3.21 16.63 -1.69
N LEU A 135 2.83 15.42 -2.09
CA LEU A 135 2.76 14.27 -1.20
C LEU A 135 3.18 13.00 -1.94
N ARG A 136 4.09 12.26 -1.31
CA ARG A 136 4.48 10.91 -1.75
C ARG A 136 3.96 9.86 -0.78
N ILE A 137 3.35 8.81 -1.31
CA ILE A 137 2.82 7.67 -0.58
C ILE A 137 3.49 6.41 -1.09
N ARG A 138 4.06 5.62 -0.19
CA ARG A 138 4.69 4.34 -0.52
C ARG A 138 4.09 3.24 0.35
N LEU A 139 3.61 2.19 -0.28
CA LEU A 139 3.09 1.01 0.39
C LEU A 139 3.88 -0.21 -0.07
N PHE A 140 4.51 -0.90 0.87
CA PHE A 140 5.24 -2.13 0.67
C PHE A 140 4.66 -3.24 1.56
N GLY A 141 3.90 -4.15 0.96
CA GLY A 141 3.27 -5.26 1.68
C GLY A 141 1.77 -5.38 1.42
N SER A 142 1.00 -5.66 2.47
CA SER A 142 -0.41 -6.08 2.38
C SER A 142 -1.35 -5.26 3.26
N GLY A 143 -0.85 -4.15 3.83
CA GLY A 143 -1.67 -3.21 4.61
C GLY A 143 -2.22 -2.09 3.75
N ASP A 144 -3.03 -1.19 4.32
CA ASP A 144 -3.77 -0.20 3.54
C ASP A 144 -3.42 1.25 3.88
N ILE A 145 -3.60 2.16 2.91
CA ILE A 145 -3.52 3.60 3.11
C ILE A 145 -4.82 4.26 2.69
N THR A 146 -5.50 4.91 3.63
CA THR A 146 -6.81 5.54 3.38
C THR A 146 -6.77 7.04 3.63
N PHE A 147 -7.34 7.80 2.69
CA PHE A 147 -7.56 9.24 2.82
C PHE A 147 -9.05 9.55 2.97
N ALA A 148 -9.42 10.23 4.06
CA ALA A 148 -10.75 10.80 4.20
C ALA A 148 -10.98 11.91 3.16
N ASN A 149 -10.15 12.97 3.21
CA ASN A 149 -10.09 14.03 2.20
C ASN A 149 -8.68 14.63 2.17
N ALA A 150 -8.09 14.76 0.99
CA ALA A 150 -6.81 15.43 0.81
C ALA A 150 -6.85 16.46 -0.33
N THR A 151 -6.03 17.50 -0.23
CA THR A 151 -5.78 18.51 -1.27
C THR A 151 -4.28 18.67 -1.46
N ILE A 152 -3.78 18.25 -2.62
CA ILE A 152 -2.37 18.25 -2.97
C ILE A 152 -2.16 19.22 -4.14
N ALA A 153 -1.51 20.35 -3.89
CA ALA A 153 -1.52 21.48 -4.83
C ALA A 153 -0.75 21.20 -6.13
N ASN A 154 0.40 20.52 -6.04
CA ASN A 154 1.31 20.27 -7.14
C ASN A 154 1.32 18.78 -7.50
N ASP A 155 2.15 17.98 -6.81
CA ASP A 155 2.48 16.63 -7.23
C ASP A 155 2.02 15.60 -6.19
N LEU A 156 1.18 14.67 -6.63
CA LEU A 156 0.81 13.47 -5.91
C LEU A 156 1.51 12.26 -6.53
N ASP A 157 2.29 11.53 -5.73
CA ASP A 157 2.98 10.30 -6.12
C ASP A 157 2.52 9.16 -5.19
N ILE A 158 1.73 8.23 -5.70
CA ILE A 158 1.28 7.04 -4.97
C ILE A 158 1.92 5.82 -5.62
N SER A 159 2.67 5.05 -4.82
CA SER A 159 3.30 3.82 -5.26
C SER A 159 2.97 2.68 -4.30
N LEU A 160 2.29 1.67 -4.82
CA LEU A 160 1.89 0.46 -4.12
C LEU A 160 2.66 -0.72 -4.69
N ARG A 161 3.39 -1.43 -3.82
CA ARG A 161 4.07 -2.69 -4.13
C ARG A 161 3.63 -3.77 -3.15
N GLY A 162 2.85 -4.73 -3.65
CA GLY A 162 2.33 -5.84 -2.86
C GLY A 162 0.86 -6.09 -3.12
N SER A 163 0.09 -6.35 -2.05
CA SER A 163 -1.30 -6.81 -2.11
C SER A 163 -2.26 -5.97 -1.26
N GLY A 164 -1.78 -4.88 -0.67
CA GLY A 164 -2.63 -3.94 0.07
C GLY A 164 -3.18 -2.86 -0.84
N ASP A 165 -3.91 -1.90 -0.28
CA ASP A 165 -4.71 -0.96 -1.07
C ASP A 165 -4.45 0.51 -0.71
N VAL A 166 -4.65 1.39 -1.69
CA VAL A 166 -4.69 2.84 -1.46
C VAL A 166 -6.02 3.42 -1.89
N ARG A 167 -6.76 4.02 -0.96
CA ARG A 167 -8.12 4.52 -1.23
C ARG A 167 -8.32 5.96 -0.75
N GLY A 168 -9.06 6.76 -1.50
CA GLY A 168 -9.62 8.00 -0.95
C GLY A 168 -9.94 9.12 -1.92
N LYS A 169 -10.41 10.24 -1.36
CA LYS A 169 -10.73 11.47 -2.10
C LYS A 169 -9.56 12.44 -2.02
N ILE A 170 -8.89 12.67 -3.16
CA ILE A 170 -7.64 13.44 -3.22
C ILE A 170 -7.74 14.48 -4.35
N PHE A 171 -7.94 15.73 -3.99
CA PHE A 171 -7.87 16.84 -4.94
C PHE A 171 -6.40 17.13 -5.29
N ALA A 172 -5.89 16.53 -6.36
CA ALA A 172 -4.58 16.86 -6.94
C ALA A 172 -4.68 18.04 -7.90
N GLY A 173 -3.76 19.00 -7.81
CA GLY A 173 -3.81 20.26 -8.57
C GLY A 173 -3.00 20.26 -9.87
N ARG A 174 -1.81 19.63 -9.93
CA ARG A 174 -0.98 19.62 -11.16
C ARG A 174 -0.78 18.22 -11.72
N ASN A 175 -0.08 17.35 -11.00
CA ASN A 175 0.28 16.02 -11.47
C ASN A 175 -0.15 14.95 -10.47
N ALA A 176 -0.69 13.85 -10.97
CA ALA A 176 -0.91 12.63 -10.19
C ALA A 176 -0.22 11.46 -10.89
N VAL A 177 0.71 10.80 -10.19
CA VAL A 177 1.35 9.57 -10.62
C VAL A 177 0.91 8.46 -9.68
N LEU A 178 0.25 7.45 -10.24
CA LEU A 178 -0.25 6.27 -9.53
C LEU A 178 0.47 5.05 -10.10
N SER A 179 1.19 4.32 -9.25
CA SER A 179 1.93 3.13 -9.65
C SER A 179 1.55 1.96 -8.77
N LEU A 180 1.10 0.86 -9.37
CA LEU A 180 0.72 -0.36 -8.71
C LEU A 180 1.55 -1.52 -9.26
N THR A 181 2.26 -2.23 -8.39
CA THR A 181 2.99 -3.46 -8.71
C THR A 181 2.58 -4.57 -7.75
N GLY A 182 1.84 -5.56 -8.26
CA GLY A 182 1.32 -6.66 -7.46
C GLY A 182 -0.17 -6.90 -7.68
N SER A 183 -0.91 -7.15 -6.61
CA SER A 183 -2.30 -7.66 -6.67
C SER A 183 -3.27 -6.89 -5.78
N GLY A 184 -2.86 -5.78 -5.18
CA GLY A 184 -3.77 -4.87 -4.47
C GLY A 184 -4.27 -3.76 -5.38
N ASP A 185 -5.01 -2.79 -4.83
CA ASP A 185 -5.77 -1.81 -5.63
C ASP A 185 -5.45 -0.36 -5.29
N ILE A 186 -5.65 0.53 -6.28
CA ILE A 186 -5.66 1.98 -6.08
C ILE A 186 -7.04 2.52 -6.49
N ASP A 187 -7.84 3.03 -5.55
CA ASP A 187 -9.14 3.67 -5.81
C ASP A 187 -9.13 5.13 -5.34
N VAL A 188 -8.96 6.05 -6.28
CA VAL A 188 -8.85 7.49 -5.97
C VAL A 188 -9.81 8.34 -6.77
N SER A 189 -10.40 9.33 -6.10
CA SER A 189 -11.12 10.42 -6.77
C SER A 189 -10.22 11.65 -6.82
N LEU A 190 -9.82 12.02 -8.03
CA LEU A 190 -9.00 13.18 -8.33
C LEU A 190 -9.88 14.40 -8.60
N GLY A 191 -9.33 15.59 -8.36
CA GLY A 191 -9.97 16.86 -8.71
C GLY A 191 -9.82 17.15 -10.21
N LEU A 192 -8.95 18.12 -10.52
CA LEU A 192 -8.68 18.62 -11.86
C LEU A 192 -7.16 18.70 -12.15
N PRO A 193 -6.36 17.66 -11.91
CA PRO A 193 -4.94 17.72 -12.22
C PRO A 193 -4.72 17.93 -13.74
N GLN A 194 -3.68 18.65 -14.11
CA GLN A 194 -3.27 18.81 -15.50
C GLN A 194 -2.90 17.48 -16.15
N SER A 195 -2.22 16.60 -15.40
CA SER A 195 -1.80 15.28 -15.89
C SER A 195 -2.07 14.18 -14.86
N VAL A 196 -2.64 13.07 -15.33
CA VAL A 196 -2.76 11.81 -14.58
C VAL A 196 -1.95 10.74 -15.30
N ARG A 197 -1.06 10.06 -14.59
CA ARG A 197 -0.36 8.87 -15.07
C ARG A 197 -0.68 7.69 -14.15
N ALA A 198 -1.20 6.62 -14.71
CA ALA A 198 -1.47 5.38 -13.99
C ALA A 198 -0.67 4.23 -14.60
N ASN A 199 0.16 3.57 -13.80
CA ASN A 199 0.96 2.43 -14.21
C ASN A 199 0.57 1.22 -13.36
N LEU A 200 0.04 0.20 -14.01
CA LEU A 200 -0.30 -1.08 -13.39
C LEU A 200 0.62 -2.17 -13.93
N SER A 201 1.27 -2.91 -13.03
CA SER A 201 2.05 -4.10 -13.34
C SER A 201 1.66 -5.24 -12.40
N GLY A 202 0.83 -6.16 -12.87
CA GLY A 202 0.33 -7.27 -12.05
C GLY A 202 -1.14 -7.57 -12.32
N SER A 203 -1.88 -7.88 -11.25
CA SER A 203 -3.24 -8.42 -11.32
C SER A 203 -4.26 -7.66 -10.47
N GLY A 204 -3.88 -6.56 -9.84
CA GLY A 204 -4.82 -5.68 -9.13
C GLY A 204 -5.29 -4.53 -10.00
N ASP A 205 -6.13 -3.64 -9.47
CA ASP A 205 -6.85 -2.66 -10.27
C ASP A 205 -6.51 -1.22 -9.91
N ILE A 206 -6.58 -0.32 -10.90
CA ILE A 206 -6.51 1.12 -10.68
C ILE A 206 -7.84 1.76 -11.12
N LYS A 207 -8.59 2.28 -10.15
CA LYS A 207 -9.82 3.04 -10.36
C LYS A 207 -9.58 4.53 -10.11
N ILE A 208 -9.92 5.34 -11.11
CA ILE A 208 -9.74 6.80 -11.06
C ILE A 208 -11.04 7.48 -11.44
N LYS A 209 -11.41 8.50 -10.65
CA LYS A 209 -12.50 9.42 -10.95
C LYS A 209 -11.99 10.85 -11.00
N GLY A 210 -12.68 11.74 -11.71
CA GLY A 210 -12.34 13.17 -11.76
C GLY A 210 -12.21 13.67 -13.20
N GLU A 211 -11.40 14.71 -13.38
CA GLU A 211 -11.18 15.33 -14.68
C GLU A 211 -9.69 15.66 -14.87
N THR A 212 -9.19 15.60 -16.10
CA THR A 212 -7.80 15.94 -16.40
C THR A 212 -7.61 16.43 -17.83
N ALA A 213 -6.59 17.25 -18.07
CA ALA A 213 -6.22 17.62 -19.43
C ALA A 213 -5.56 16.45 -20.17
N TYR A 214 -4.76 15.64 -19.47
CA TYR A 214 -4.03 14.53 -20.06
C TYR A 214 -4.01 13.28 -19.17
N ALA A 215 -4.41 12.14 -19.72
CA ALA A 215 -4.33 10.84 -19.05
C ALA A 215 -3.36 9.90 -19.79
N ALA A 216 -2.34 9.41 -19.09
CA ALA A 216 -1.48 8.33 -19.56
C ALA A 216 -1.77 7.07 -18.74
N LEU A 217 -2.39 6.07 -19.37
CA LEU A 217 -2.81 4.84 -18.73
C LEU A 217 -1.98 3.68 -19.27
N GLN A 218 -1.25 2.99 -18.39
CA GLN A 218 -0.46 1.82 -18.74
C GLN A 218 -0.83 0.62 -17.87
N CYS A 219 -1.13 -0.51 -18.48
CA CYS A 219 -1.27 -1.79 -17.81
C CYS A 219 -0.37 -2.84 -18.47
N ASN A 220 0.42 -3.55 -17.66
CA ASN A 220 1.18 -4.72 -18.06
C ASN A 220 0.80 -5.88 -17.12
N GLY A 221 -0.07 -6.78 -17.58
CA GLY A 221 -0.58 -7.87 -16.76
C GLY A 221 -2.04 -8.19 -17.03
N SER A 222 -2.76 -8.54 -15.97
CA SER A 222 -4.15 -9.03 -16.04
C SER A 222 -5.14 -8.21 -15.22
N GLY A 223 -4.70 -7.11 -14.60
CA GLY A 223 -5.60 -6.23 -13.84
C GLY A 223 -6.14 -5.08 -14.70
N ASP A 224 -7.11 -4.35 -14.13
CA ASP A 224 -7.96 -3.44 -14.87
C ASP A 224 -7.69 -1.95 -14.56
N LEU A 225 -7.88 -1.12 -15.57
CA LEU A 225 -7.84 0.34 -15.46
C LEU A 225 -9.27 0.90 -15.55
N GLU A 226 -9.95 0.96 -14.41
CA GLU A 226 -11.34 1.39 -14.29
C GLU A 226 -11.48 2.90 -14.16
N CYS A 227 -11.30 3.62 -15.28
CA CYS A 227 -11.29 5.08 -15.34
C CYS A 227 -12.50 5.66 -16.09
N ARG A 228 -13.63 4.94 -16.17
CA ARG A 228 -14.86 5.42 -16.83
C ARG A 228 -15.32 6.79 -16.32
N HIS A 229 -15.09 7.07 -15.05
CA HIS A 229 -15.46 8.33 -14.40
C HIS A 229 -14.32 9.35 -14.33
N LEU A 230 -13.25 9.14 -15.11
CA LEU A 230 -12.20 10.12 -15.35
C LEU A 230 -12.43 10.74 -16.74
N LEU A 231 -12.78 12.02 -16.80
CA LEU A 231 -12.92 12.75 -18.05
C LEU A 231 -11.56 13.32 -18.45
N ALA A 232 -10.94 12.77 -19.50
CA ALA A 232 -9.69 13.28 -20.05
C ALA A 232 -9.94 14.08 -21.33
N ARG A 233 -9.28 15.23 -21.50
CA ARG A 233 -9.29 15.90 -22.82
C ARG A 233 -8.51 15.07 -23.84
N GLN A 234 -7.30 14.68 -23.48
CA GLN A 234 -6.44 13.82 -24.30
C GLN A 234 -5.98 12.61 -23.50
N ALA A 235 -5.81 11.47 -24.17
CA ALA A 235 -5.39 10.24 -23.53
C ALA A 235 -4.40 9.43 -24.37
N ASP A 236 -3.47 8.78 -23.69
CA ASP A 236 -2.54 7.79 -24.23
C ASP A 236 -2.70 6.49 -23.41
N VAL A 237 -3.22 5.47 -24.06
CA VAL A 237 -3.59 4.20 -23.42
C VAL A 237 -2.73 3.08 -23.98
N ARG A 238 -2.02 2.38 -23.09
CA ARG A 238 -1.21 1.21 -23.41
C ARG A 238 -1.57 0.03 -22.52
N ILE A 239 -2.13 -1.02 -23.07
CA ILE A 239 -2.46 -2.24 -22.32
C ILE A 239 -1.80 -3.43 -23.00
N HIS A 240 -0.92 -4.12 -22.26
CA HIS A 240 -0.25 -5.33 -22.71
C HIS A 240 -0.59 -6.47 -21.75
N GLY A 241 -1.18 -7.55 -22.26
CA GLY A 241 -1.58 -8.70 -21.46
C GLY A 241 -3.06 -9.02 -21.66
N SER A 242 -3.79 -9.22 -20.58
CA SER A 242 -5.19 -9.65 -20.60
C SER A 242 -6.13 -8.77 -19.76
N GLY A 243 -5.63 -7.66 -19.24
CA GLY A 243 -6.44 -6.69 -18.49
C GLY A 243 -7.29 -5.80 -19.42
N ASP A 244 -8.29 -5.18 -18.83
CA ASP A 244 -9.21 -4.27 -19.51
C ASP A 244 -9.02 -2.81 -19.05
N GLY A 245 -9.45 -1.86 -19.88
CA GLY A 245 -9.48 -0.46 -19.51
C GLY A 245 -10.74 0.26 -19.95
N LYS A 246 -11.15 1.26 -19.16
CA LYS A 246 -12.27 2.14 -19.47
C LYS A 246 -11.87 3.58 -19.23
N LEU A 247 -12.16 4.51 -20.15
CA LEU A 247 -11.87 5.94 -19.97
C LEU A 247 -12.84 6.79 -20.78
N ALA A 248 -13.19 7.97 -20.28
CA ALA A 248 -13.89 8.97 -21.07
C ALA A 248 -12.90 9.97 -21.67
N VAL A 249 -12.96 10.19 -22.99
CA VAL A 249 -12.01 11.04 -23.72
C VAL A 249 -12.75 12.01 -24.64
N ALA A 250 -12.42 13.29 -24.53
CA ALA A 250 -13.14 14.35 -25.24
C ALA A 250 -12.53 14.72 -26.61
N GLU A 251 -11.20 14.84 -26.72
CA GLU A 251 -10.55 15.43 -27.90
C GLU A 251 -9.70 14.43 -28.68
N LYS A 252 -8.73 13.77 -28.02
CA LYS A 252 -7.76 12.90 -28.71
C LYS A 252 -7.46 11.64 -27.91
N LEU A 253 -7.42 10.50 -28.58
CA LEU A 253 -7.01 9.22 -28.00
C LEU A 253 -5.92 8.57 -28.86
N ASP A 254 -4.76 8.32 -28.25
CA ASP A 254 -3.74 7.41 -28.75
C ASP A 254 -3.88 6.06 -28.01
N ILE A 255 -3.91 4.94 -28.75
CA ILE A 255 -4.19 3.62 -28.20
C ILE A 255 -3.23 2.54 -28.73
N ASN A 256 -2.71 1.74 -27.80
CA ASN A 256 -1.88 0.58 -28.06
C ASN A 256 -2.30 -0.61 -27.18
N LEU A 257 -2.93 -1.63 -27.79
CA LEU A 257 -3.38 -2.85 -27.12
C LEU A 257 -2.69 -4.07 -27.72
N SER A 258 -2.13 -4.93 -26.86
CA SER A 258 -1.58 -6.22 -27.26
C SER A 258 -1.94 -7.35 -26.30
N GLY A 259 -1.88 -8.58 -26.79
CA GLY A 259 -2.37 -9.76 -26.06
C GLY A 259 -3.87 -9.92 -26.26
N SER A 260 -4.60 -10.10 -25.16
CA SER A 260 -6.06 -10.26 -25.15
C SER A 260 -6.77 -9.09 -24.44
N ALA A 261 -6.13 -7.93 -24.39
CA ALA A 261 -6.65 -6.74 -23.71
C ALA A 261 -7.93 -6.17 -24.34
N GLY A 262 -8.84 -5.66 -23.51
CA GLY A 262 -10.00 -4.89 -23.91
C GLY A 262 -9.89 -3.42 -23.53
N PHE A 263 -10.45 -2.54 -24.36
CA PHE A 263 -10.59 -1.12 -24.01
C PHE A 263 -11.91 -0.53 -24.47
N VAL A 264 -12.58 0.18 -23.57
CA VAL A 264 -13.81 0.92 -23.85
C VAL A 264 -13.56 2.42 -23.67
N CYS A 265 -13.58 3.16 -24.77
CA CYS A 265 -13.55 4.62 -24.75
C CYS A 265 -14.98 5.17 -24.71
N TYR A 266 -15.27 6.06 -23.78
CA TYR A 266 -16.50 6.84 -23.74
C TYR A 266 -16.26 8.22 -24.36
N GLY A 267 -17.15 8.69 -25.23
CA GLY A 267 -17.00 9.92 -26.00
C GLY A 267 -16.57 9.68 -27.46
N ARG A 268 -16.33 10.79 -28.17
CA ARG A 268 -15.99 10.80 -29.61
C ARG A 268 -14.65 11.52 -29.88
N PRO A 269 -13.53 11.02 -29.34
CA PRO A 269 -12.23 11.63 -29.59
C PRO A 269 -11.77 11.38 -31.03
N ALA A 270 -10.93 12.27 -31.55
CA ALA A 270 -10.11 11.99 -32.70
C ALA A 270 -9.08 10.90 -32.35
N ILE A 271 -9.11 9.78 -33.07
CA ILE A 271 -8.13 8.71 -32.87
C ILE A 271 -6.82 9.11 -33.56
N GLY A 272 -5.74 9.15 -32.78
CA GLY A 272 -4.40 9.38 -33.29
C GLY A 272 -3.70 8.06 -33.61
N VAL A 273 -2.71 7.67 -32.81
CA VAL A 273 -2.03 6.38 -32.94
C VAL A 273 -3.01 5.26 -32.63
N TYR A 274 -3.13 4.31 -33.55
CA TYR A 274 -3.98 3.15 -33.40
C TYR A 274 -3.18 1.86 -33.62
N ARG A 275 -2.94 1.11 -32.54
CA ARG A 275 -2.26 -0.19 -32.58
C ARG A 275 -3.03 -1.18 -31.73
N VAL A 276 -3.88 -1.99 -32.33
CA VAL A 276 -4.69 -2.98 -31.61
C VAL A 276 -4.41 -4.36 -32.22
N SER A 277 -3.92 -5.29 -31.40
CA SER A 277 -3.63 -6.65 -31.86
C SER A 277 -4.92 -7.40 -32.21
N ARG A 278 -4.83 -8.43 -33.07
CA ARG A 278 -6.01 -9.18 -33.54
C ARG A 278 -6.86 -9.80 -32.43
N SER A 279 -6.23 -10.15 -31.30
CA SER A 279 -6.90 -10.76 -30.14
C SER A 279 -7.35 -9.75 -29.10
N SER A 280 -7.08 -8.46 -29.30
CA SER A 280 -7.50 -7.37 -28.44
C SER A 280 -8.82 -6.77 -28.94
N SER A 281 -9.60 -6.17 -28.04
CA SER A 281 -10.86 -5.51 -28.38
C SER A 281 -10.80 -4.02 -28.05
N PHE A 282 -11.29 -3.20 -28.97
CA PHE A 282 -11.47 -1.77 -28.75
C PHE A 282 -12.87 -1.38 -29.18
N SER A 283 -13.56 -0.63 -28.32
CA SER A 283 -14.89 -0.10 -28.61
C SER A 283 -15.03 1.34 -28.14
N THR A 284 -15.91 2.07 -28.81
CA THR A 284 -16.27 3.45 -28.47
C THR A 284 -17.75 3.52 -28.13
N VAL A 285 -18.09 4.17 -27.02
CA VAL A 285 -19.46 4.45 -26.59
C VAL A 285 -19.66 5.96 -26.63
N PRO A 286 -20.63 6.47 -27.40
CA PRO A 286 -20.85 7.91 -27.54
C PRO A 286 -21.28 8.60 -26.23
#